data_AF-A0A099PB85-F1
#
_entry.id   AF-A0A099PB85-F1
#
_cell.length_a   1.000
_cell.length_b   1.000
_cell.length_c   1.000
_cell.angle_alpha   90.00
_cell.angle_beta   90.00
_cell.angle_gamma   90.00
#
_symmetry.space_group_name_H-M   'P 1'
#
loop_
_entity.id
_entity.type
_entity.pdbx_description
1 polymer ?
#
loop_
_entity_poly.entity_id
_entity_poly.type
_entity_poly.pdbx_seq_one_letter_code
_entity_poly.pdbx_strand_id
1 'polypeptide(L)'
;MLIGPPGSGKTTALINSGLHFPLLDQFGASIRGVGGTKNCDWWFTDQAILVDTAGRFTTQDNQQARDKQDWNTFLSLLAKYRKRKPINGIVVAYSIEDLVRKDEADIVSDALLIKKRIYELYEKLKIEFPVYLVFTKLDLLPGFEEFFGHLDSEGREQVWGTTFKIADQQDDPVSRYLVEHKLLTERLQLKVLDGLKNEADLTKRDSIYMFPRMMASLQDRISLLLDTSFKPTRFETDLMLRGVYFTSGIQDGTVLDRVISGLSAHLGRTRGAGGRQGKSYFIKNLLNDVVFKEAGLAGHNARFEKIRSMLYLGSYAALLAVCIGITAFWYHSFTQNTQQLQQFNQAIAQVEEQRQTVQESDHDIKHVLPILNTSRDIPFGHGSWNAERPVMSGFGLNQTGKMHAESVRLYERSLINLLLPRLVFHLEERLLRQEEGLFDDLKFYQVLGGEVETDQAFVSWYIQSRFRHYDSASRDTLESHVEKLISILPAHYYPSLSSELVQLAQRRLLQQPVSLRLLEQIESHAAHDSVSQGYRLLDLVGNNGVLIFAVEGKSIQEVLIGGLYTVLVRSAILHSSRVFWIDCWKKTPVF
;
A
#
# COMPACT_ATOMS: atom_id res chain seq x y z
N MET A 1 15.94 -36.97 -10.64
CA MET A 1 17.25 -37.19 -9.96
C MET A 1 17.63 -38.64 -10.13
N LEU A 2 18.89 -38.96 -10.40
CA LEU A 2 19.35 -40.33 -10.64
C LEU A 2 20.11 -40.83 -9.42
N ILE A 3 19.81 -42.04 -8.97
CA ILE A 3 20.47 -42.72 -7.84
C ILE A 3 20.75 -44.19 -8.21
N GLY A 4 21.77 -44.79 -7.60
CA GLY A 4 22.07 -46.21 -7.78
C GLY A 4 23.53 -46.56 -7.51
N PRO A 5 23.89 -47.85 -7.41
CA PRO A 5 25.24 -48.34 -7.12
C PRO A 5 26.33 -47.70 -8.01
N PRO A 6 27.60 -47.60 -7.54
CA PRO A 6 28.72 -47.26 -8.42
C PRO A 6 28.78 -48.20 -9.61
N GLY A 7 29.12 -47.69 -10.79
CA GLY A 7 29.19 -48.51 -12.01
C GLY A 7 27.83 -48.92 -12.61
N SER A 8 26.70 -48.50 -12.04
CA SER A 8 25.36 -48.80 -12.59
C SER A 8 25.02 -48.06 -13.90
N GLY A 9 25.97 -47.42 -14.56
CA GLY A 9 25.78 -46.80 -15.87
C GLY A 9 24.99 -45.48 -15.89
N LYS A 10 24.70 -44.84 -14.74
CA LYS A 10 23.94 -43.57 -14.64
C LYS A 10 24.44 -42.48 -15.62
N THR A 11 25.71 -42.10 -15.48
CA THR A 11 26.33 -41.04 -16.27
C THR A 11 26.39 -41.41 -17.75
N THR A 12 26.69 -42.66 -18.07
CA THR A 12 26.72 -43.17 -19.44
C THR A 12 25.33 -43.14 -20.09
N ALA A 13 24.30 -43.57 -19.36
CA ALA A 13 22.91 -43.53 -19.81
C ALA A 13 22.45 -42.09 -20.07
N LEU A 14 22.88 -41.12 -19.25
CA LEU A 14 22.59 -39.71 -19.46
C LEU A 14 23.28 -39.14 -20.69
N ILE A 15 24.58 -39.36 -20.86
CA ILE A 15 25.35 -38.85 -22.01
C ILE A 15 24.81 -39.42 -23.32
N ASN A 16 24.44 -40.70 -23.32
CA ASN A 16 23.92 -41.40 -24.49
C ASN A 16 22.38 -41.38 -24.57
N SER A 17 21.69 -40.55 -23.78
CA SER A 17 20.22 -40.53 -23.75
C SER A 17 19.58 -39.94 -25.01
N GLY A 18 20.36 -39.29 -25.88
CA GLY A 18 19.84 -38.53 -27.02
C GLY A 18 19.12 -37.24 -26.63
N LEU A 19 19.28 -36.79 -25.38
CA LEU A 19 18.80 -35.48 -24.92
C LEU A 19 19.71 -34.37 -25.46
N HIS A 20 19.09 -33.22 -25.75
CA HIS A 20 19.82 -32.02 -26.13
C HIS A 20 20.31 -31.29 -24.87
N PHE A 21 21.61 -30.99 -24.80
CA PHE A 21 22.25 -30.32 -23.67
C PHE A 21 22.85 -28.98 -24.12
N PRO A 22 22.08 -27.87 -24.06
CA PRO A 22 22.47 -26.59 -24.65
C PRO A 22 23.73 -25.94 -24.02
N LEU A 23 24.10 -26.35 -22.80
CA LEU A 23 25.26 -25.81 -22.09
C LEU A 23 26.58 -26.57 -22.35
N LEU A 24 26.53 -27.61 -23.21
CA LEU A 24 27.70 -28.41 -23.61
C LEU A 24 28.88 -27.55 -24.10
N ASP A 25 28.59 -26.54 -24.93
CA ASP A 25 29.61 -25.77 -25.65
C ASP A 25 30.32 -24.72 -24.77
N GLN A 26 29.70 -24.28 -23.68
CA GLN A 26 30.26 -23.23 -22.80
C GLN A 26 30.89 -23.79 -21.51
N PHE A 27 30.38 -24.89 -20.97
CA PHE A 27 30.81 -25.43 -19.68
C PHE A 27 31.11 -26.94 -19.69
N GLY A 28 30.97 -27.62 -20.84
CA GLY A 28 30.94 -29.08 -20.93
C GLY A 28 29.56 -29.66 -20.61
N ALA A 29 29.40 -30.97 -20.78
CA ALA A 29 28.09 -31.65 -20.65
C ALA A 29 27.45 -31.55 -19.25
N SER A 30 28.29 -31.34 -18.23
CA SER A 30 27.87 -31.15 -16.85
C SER A 30 28.70 -30.07 -16.17
N ILE A 31 28.07 -29.30 -15.28
CA ILE A 31 28.79 -28.42 -14.36
C ILE A 31 29.40 -29.32 -13.29
N ARG A 32 30.64 -29.77 -13.53
CA ARG A 32 31.37 -30.62 -12.59
C ARG A 32 31.71 -29.84 -11.34
N GLY A 33 31.36 -30.39 -10.17
CA GLY A 33 32.05 -30.02 -8.94
C GLY A 33 33.56 -30.27 -9.10
N VAL A 34 34.41 -29.47 -8.45
CA VAL A 34 35.87 -29.48 -8.63
C VAL A 34 36.45 -30.92 -8.51
N GLY A 35 36.76 -31.54 -9.65
CA GLY A 35 37.42 -32.84 -9.81
C GLY A 35 36.51 -34.08 -9.85
N GLY A 36 36.05 -34.48 -11.05
CA GLY A 36 35.22 -35.69 -11.26
C GLY A 36 33.83 -35.62 -10.62
N THR A 37 32.98 -36.65 -10.80
CA THR A 37 31.68 -36.77 -10.10
C THR A 37 31.92 -37.10 -8.63
N LYS A 38 32.56 -36.20 -7.89
CA LYS A 38 32.78 -36.36 -6.45
C LYS A 38 31.45 -36.21 -5.73
N ASN A 39 30.69 -35.14 -5.93
CA ASN A 39 29.51 -34.90 -5.10
C ASN A 39 28.21 -35.16 -5.88
N CYS A 40 27.76 -34.22 -6.70
CA CYS A 40 26.64 -34.40 -7.61
C CYS A 40 26.94 -33.62 -8.90
N ASP A 41 26.58 -34.17 -10.05
CA ASP A 41 26.67 -33.47 -11.33
C ASP A 41 25.29 -32.97 -11.76
N TRP A 42 25.24 -31.72 -12.22
CA TRP A 42 24.03 -31.10 -12.75
C TRP A 42 24.07 -31.12 -14.26
N TRP A 43 23.02 -31.69 -14.86
CA TRP A 43 22.85 -31.82 -16.29
C TRP A 43 21.62 -31.02 -16.71
N PHE A 44 21.81 -30.08 -17.64
CA PHE A 44 20.77 -29.17 -18.11
C PHE A 44 20.36 -29.59 -19.52
N THR A 45 19.07 -29.90 -19.68
CA THR A 45 18.46 -30.19 -20.98
C THR A 45 17.35 -29.18 -21.27
N ASP A 46 16.85 -29.18 -22.49
CA ASP A 46 15.76 -28.27 -22.90
C ASP A 46 14.47 -28.51 -22.09
N GLN A 47 14.28 -29.72 -21.55
CA GLN A 47 13.04 -30.12 -20.87
C GLN A 47 13.20 -30.34 -19.36
N ALA A 48 14.41 -30.59 -18.87
CA ALA A 48 14.62 -30.96 -17.47
C ALA A 48 16.02 -30.61 -16.95
N ILE A 49 16.11 -30.54 -15.61
CA ILE A 49 17.39 -30.53 -14.90
C ILE A 49 17.55 -31.92 -14.25
N LEU A 50 18.58 -32.64 -14.66
CA LEU A 50 18.91 -33.96 -14.11
C LEU A 50 20.05 -33.79 -13.11
N VAL A 51 19.86 -34.37 -11.93
CA VAL A 51 20.88 -34.44 -10.89
C VAL A 51 21.41 -35.87 -10.90
N ASP A 52 22.66 -36.06 -11.30
CA ASP A 52 23.37 -37.32 -11.21
C ASP A 52 24.13 -37.38 -9.88
N THR A 53 23.86 -38.41 -9.08
CA THR A 53 24.48 -38.57 -7.76
C THR A 53 25.69 -39.50 -7.86
N ALA A 54 26.79 -39.12 -7.19
CA ALA A 54 27.94 -39.99 -7.12
C ALA A 54 27.56 -41.34 -6.50
N GLY A 55 28.03 -42.44 -7.11
CA GLY A 55 27.75 -43.80 -6.63
C GLY A 55 28.19 -44.05 -5.19
N ARG A 56 29.15 -43.28 -4.65
CA ARG A 56 29.58 -43.40 -3.25
C ARG A 56 28.50 -43.02 -2.23
N PHE A 57 27.48 -42.27 -2.62
CA PHE A 57 26.29 -42.09 -1.79
C PHE A 57 25.41 -43.34 -1.76
N THR A 58 25.81 -44.43 -2.41
CA THR A 58 25.16 -45.74 -2.26
C THR A 58 26.09 -46.73 -1.56
N THR A 59 27.37 -46.88 -1.89
CA THR A 59 28.24 -47.87 -1.22
C THR A 59 28.66 -47.52 0.22
N GLN A 60 28.85 -48.56 1.05
CA GLN A 60 29.30 -48.45 2.45
C GLN A 60 30.85 -48.42 2.50
N ASP A 61 31.48 -47.29 2.23
CA ASP A 61 32.94 -47.13 2.44
C ASP A 61 33.29 -46.35 3.71
N ASN A 62 34.54 -46.52 4.18
CA ASN A 62 35.14 -46.06 5.45
C ASN A 62 35.04 -44.54 5.79
N GLN A 63 34.35 -43.72 5.00
CA GLN A 63 34.12 -42.28 5.21
C GLN A 63 32.65 -41.91 5.47
N GLN A 64 31.84 -42.87 5.96
CA GLN A 64 30.39 -42.77 6.17
C GLN A 64 29.88 -41.46 6.80
N ALA A 65 30.60 -40.89 7.78
CA ALA A 65 30.16 -39.68 8.47
C ALA A 65 30.19 -38.43 7.58
N ARG A 66 31.25 -38.26 6.77
CA ARG A 66 31.40 -37.11 5.86
C ARG A 66 30.42 -37.21 4.69
N ASP A 67 30.33 -38.37 4.07
CA ASP A 67 29.41 -38.58 2.94
C ASP A 67 27.94 -38.40 3.35
N LYS A 68 27.56 -38.84 4.55
CA LYS A 68 26.20 -38.61 5.09
C LYS A 68 25.93 -37.13 5.37
N GLN A 69 26.93 -36.39 5.85
CA GLN A 69 26.80 -34.95 6.08
C GLN A 69 26.67 -34.17 4.76
N ASP A 70 27.47 -34.51 3.75
CA ASP A 70 27.42 -33.89 2.43
C ASP A 70 26.08 -34.15 1.74
N TRP A 71 25.59 -35.39 1.81
CA TRP A 71 24.27 -35.77 1.31
C TRP A 71 23.14 -34.98 1.99
N ASN A 72 23.14 -34.93 3.32
CA ASN A 72 22.13 -34.18 4.07
C ASN A 72 22.19 -32.68 3.76
N THR A 73 23.38 -32.12 3.58
CA THR A 73 23.57 -30.71 3.21
C THR A 73 23.01 -30.46 1.82
N PHE A 74 23.29 -31.34 0.85
CA PHE A 74 22.72 -31.28 -0.49
C PHE A 74 21.18 -31.32 -0.48
N LEU A 75 20.58 -32.25 0.26
CA LEU A 75 19.11 -32.32 0.39
C LEU A 75 18.54 -31.07 1.06
N SER A 76 19.24 -30.51 2.05
CA SER A 76 18.84 -29.27 2.70
C SER A 76 18.89 -28.07 1.75
N LEU A 77 19.88 -28.02 0.85
CA LEU A 77 19.97 -27.00 -0.20
C LEU A 77 18.82 -27.13 -1.20
N LEU A 78 18.48 -28.34 -1.64
CA LEU A 78 17.31 -28.58 -2.50
C LEU A 78 16.01 -28.10 -1.82
N ALA A 79 15.80 -28.46 -0.55
CA ALA A 79 14.63 -28.04 0.21
C ALA A 79 14.59 -26.51 0.42
N LYS A 80 15.75 -25.86 0.58
CA LYS A 80 15.86 -24.41 0.75
C LYS A 80 15.49 -23.62 -0.51
N TYR A 81 16.07 -24.00 -1.66
CA TYR A 81 15.90 -23.27 -2.92
C TYR A 81 14.65 -23.69 -3.71
N ARG A 82 14.17 -24.93 -3.54
CA ARG A 82 12.97 -25.46 -4.20
C ARG A 82 11.88 -25.83 -3.19
N LYS A 83 11.49 -24.87 -2.33
CA LYS A 83 10.58 -25.05 -1.18
C LYS A 83 9.28 -25.82 -1.47
N ARG A 84 8.71 -25.65 -2.66
CA ARG A 84 7.40 -26.20 -3.04
C ARG A 84 7.50 -27.64 -3.56
N LYS A 85 8.48 -27.90 -4.45
CA LYS A 85 8.78 -29.21 -5.07
C LYS A 85 10.30 -29.39 -5.20
N PRO A 86 10.98 -29.90 -4.16
CA PRO A 86 12.43 -30.06 -4.17
C PRO A 86 12.93 -30.93 -5.31
N ILE A 87 12.22 -32.05 -5.59
CA ILE A 87 12.45 -32.95 -6.71
C ILE A 87 11.12 -33.33 -7.36
N ASN A 88 11.16 -33.73 -8.63
CA ASN A 88 9.98 -34.14 -9.41
C ASN A 88 9.84 -35.66 -9.56
N GLY A 89 10.88 -36.42 -9.20
CA GLY A 89 10.94 -37.86 -9.35
C GLY A 89 12.37 -38.37 -9.22
N ILE A 90 12.51 -39.66 -8.94
CA ILE A 90 13.80 -40.34 -8.88
C ILE A 90 13.86 -41.51 -9.85
N VAL A 91 15.00 -41.64 -10.52
CA VAL A 91 15.35 -42.78 -11.37
C VAL A 91 16.39 -43.59 -10.62
N VAL A 92 16.06 -44.84 -10.30
CA VAL A 92 16.94 -45.80 -9.64
C VAL A 92 17.59 -46.65 -10.73
N ALA A 93 18.88 -46.42 -10.99
CA ALA A 93 19.63 -47.18 -11.98
C ALA A 93 20.32 -48.39 -11.35
N TYR A 94 19.99 -49.59 -11.81
CA TYR A 94 20.57 -50.86 -11.36
C TYR A 94 21.14 -51.64 -12.56
N SER A 95 22.35 -52.20 -12.44
CA SER A 95 22.96 -52.89 -13.59
C SER A 95 22.43 -54.31 -13.73
N ILE A 96 22.09 -54.73 -14.96
CA ILE A 96 21.76 -56.12 -15.25
C ILE A 96 22.94 -57.07 -14.99
N GLU A 97 24.17 -56.61 -15.27
CA GLU A 97 25.39 -57.35 -14.96
C GLU A 97 25.48 -57.70 -13.47
N ASP A 98 25.23 -56.73 -12.58
CA ASP A 98 25.22 -56.96 -11.14
C ASP A 98 24.10 -57.91 -10.74
N LEU A 99 22.91 -57.76 -11.33
CA LEU A 99 21.76 -58.64 -11.07
C LEU A 99 22.06 -60.11 -11.41
N VAL A 100 22.81 -60.36 -12.49
CA VAL A 100 23.17 -61.71 -12.95
C VAL A 100 24.36 -62.26 -12.17
N ARG A 101 25.37 -61.43 -11.89
CA ARG A 101 26.65 -61.87 -11.29
C ARG A 101 26.57 -62.06 -9.78
N LYS A 102 25.81 -61.20 -9.08
CA LYS A 102 25.71 -61.23 -7.61
C LYS A 102 24.86 -62.40 -7.13
N ASP A 103 25.13 -62.85 -5.92
CA ASP A 103 24.27 -63.81 -5.24
C ASP A 103 23.01 -63.13 -4.67
N GLU A 104 22.08 -63.92 -4.15
CA GLU A 104 20.83 -63.38 -3.60
C GLU A 104 21.08 -62.46 -2.38
N ALA A 105 22.07 -62.78 -1.55
CA ALA A 105 22.40 -61.99 -0.36
C ALA A 105 22.89 -60.59 -0.73
N ASP A 106 23.76 -60.48 -1.74
CA ASP A 106 24.25 -59.21 -2.25
C ASP A 106 23.14 -58.39 -2.94
N ILE A 107 22.22 -59.04 -3.66
CA ILE A 107 21.05 -58.38 -4.26
C ILE A 107 20.13 -57.80 -3.17
N VAL A 108 19.89 -58.56 -2.09
CA VAL A 108 19.12 -58.09 -0.94
C VAL A 108 19.80 -56.91 -0.26
N SER A 109 21.13 -56.96 -0.10
CA SER A 109 21.92 -55.86 0.45
C SER A 109 21.80 -54.58 -0.39
N ASP A 110 21.91 -54.70 -1.71
CA ASP A 110 21.71 -53.59 -2.64
C ASP A 110 20.28 -53.02 -2.57
N ALA A 111 19.27 -53.90 -2.49
CA ALA A 111 17.87 -53.49 -2.39
C ALA A 111 17.57 -52.72 -1.10
N LEU A 112 18.08 -53.18 0.04
CA LEU A 112 17.96 -52.48 1.33
C LEU A 112 18.62 -51.10 1.29
N LEU A 113 19.76 -51.01 0.61
CA LEU A 113 20.46 -49.76 0.42
C LEU A 113 19.66 -48.78 -0.45
N ILE A 114 19.11 -49.24 -1.58
CA ILE A 114 18.21 -48.44 -2.44
C ILE A 114 17.04 -47.94 -1.60
N LYS A 115 16.37 -48.84 -0.88
CA LYS A 115 15.25 -48.51 0.02
C LYS A 115 15.61 -47.41 1.00
N LYS A 116 16.72 -47.58 1.73
CA LYS A 116 17.24 -46.60 2.68
C LYS A 116 17.45 -45.23 2.04
N ARG A 117 18.04 -45.15 0.85
CA ARG A 117 18.28 -43.85 0.17
C ARG A 117 16.99 -43.18 -0.28
N ILE A 118 16.00 -43.95 -0.73
CA ILE A 118 14.69 -43.41 -1.05
C ILE A 118 14.04 -42.85 0.22
N TYR A 119 14.06 -43.58 1.34
CA TYR A 119 13.49 -43.08 2.60
C TYR A 119 14.22 -41.84 3.14
N GLU A 120 15.54 -41.75 3.02
CA GLU A 120 16.27 -40.52 3.37
C GLU A 120 15.76 -39.30 2.59
N LEU A 121 15.41 -39.48 1.31
CA LEU A 121 14.80 -38.42 0.48
C LEU A 121 13.39 -38.06 0.96
N TYR A 122 12.53 -39.04 1.20
CA TYR A 122 11.18 -38.81 1.75
C TYR A 122 11.24 -38.09 3.11
N GLU A 123 12.15 -38.53 3.99
CA GLU A 123 12.31 -37.98 5.33
C GLU A 123 12.78 -36.53 5.31
N LYS A 124 13.74 -36.18 4.44
CA LYS A 124 14.29 -34.82 4.35
C LYS A 124 13.43 -33.87 3.54
N LEU A 125 12.89 -34.32 2.41
CA LEU A 125 12.15 -33.46 1.49
C LEU A 125 10.67 -33.34 1.87
N LYS A 126 10.14 -34.29 2.65
CA LYS A 126 8.74 -34.34 3.14
C LYS A 126 7.71 -34.20 2.01
N ILE A 127 8.00 -34.81 0.87
CA ILE A 127 7.12 -34.89 -0.30
C ILE A 127 7.09 -36.33 -0.83
N GLU A 128 5.98 -36.69 -1.43
CA GLU A 128 5.85 -37.93 -2.21
C GLU A 128 6.27 -37.68 -3.66
N PHE A 129 6.94 -38.65 -4.28
CA PHE A 129 7.43 -38.51 -5.66
C PHE A 129 7.50 -39.88 -6.35
N PRO A 130 7.33 -39.93 -7.68
CA PRO A 130 7.42 -41.19 -8.42
C PRO A 130 8.86 -41.73 -8.44
N VAL A 131 8.96 -43.05 -8.34
CA VAL A 131 10.21 -43.80 -8.41
C VAL A 131 10.22 -44.70 -9.64
N TYR A 132 11.19 -44.50 -10.53
CA TYR A 132 11.37 -45.28 -11.75
C TYR A 132 12.57 -46.23 -11.57
N LEU A 133 12.33 -47.53 -11.54
CA LEU A 133 13.42 -48.50 -11.51
C LEU A 133 13.88 -48.78 -12.94
N VAL A 134 15.16 -48.51 -13.22
CA VAL A 134 15.75 -48.63 -14.56
C VAL A 134 16.92 -49.59 -14.48
N PHE A 135 16.77 -50.72 -15.16
CA PHE A 135 17.83 -51.66 -15.39
C PHE A 135 18.70 -51.19 -16.55
N THR A 136 19.99 -51.02 -16.30
CA THR A 136 20.98 -50.54 -17.27
C THR A 136 21.92 -51.66 -17.71
N LYS A 137 22.68 -51.40 -18.78
CA LYS A 137 23.63 -52.35 -19.37
C LYS A 137 22.98 -53.66 -19.84
N LEU A 138 21.76 -53.54 -20.37
CA LEU A 138 21.02 -54.68 -20.90
C LEU A 138 21.76 -55.37 -22.06
N ASP A 139 22.62 -54.63 -22.76
CA ASP A 139 23.53 -55.13 -23.80
C ASP A 139 24.49 -56.23 -23.35
N LEU A 140 24.74 -56.34 -22.04
CA LEU A 140 25.57 -57.40 -21.49
C LEU A 140 24.85 -58.75 -21.42
N LEU A 141 23.54 -58.80 -21.68
CA LEU A 141 22.83 -60.07 -21.80
C LEU A 141 23.15 -60.74 -23.14
N PRO A 142 23.47 -62.04 -23.14
CA PRO A 142 23.66 -62.81 -24.36
C PRO A 142 22.45 -62.69 -25.30
N GLY A 143 22.72 -62.33 -26.55
CA GLY A 143 21.71 -62.20 -27.59
C GLY A 143 21.01 -60.84 -27.69
N PHE A 144 21.35 -59.86 -26.84
CA PHE A 144 20.74 -58.54 -26.92
C PHE A 144 21.02 -57.83 -28.25
N GLU A 145 22.29 -57.78 -28.66
CA GLU A 145 22.70 -57.07 -29.87
C GLU A 145 22.15 -57.75 -31.13
N GLU A 146 22.14 -59.07 -31.17
CA GLU A 146 21.57 -59.82 -32.28
C GLU A 146 20.04 -59.65 -32.35
N PHE A 147 19.37 -59.62 -31.20
CA PHE A 147 17.92 -59.47 -31.14
C PHE A 147 17.46 -58.05 -31.50
N PHE A 148 18.11 -57.00 -30.99
CA PHE A 148 17.66 -55.61 -31.18
C PHE A 148 18.50 -54.80 -32.19
N GLY A 149 19.61 -55.34 -32.69
CA GLY A 149 20.51 -54.62 -33.59
C GLY A 149 19.89 -54.19 -34.92
N HIS A 150 18.80 -54.83 -35.32
CA HIS A 150 18.02 -54.51 -36.52
C HIS A 150 17.07 -53.31 -36.34
N LEU A 151 16.86 -52.83 -35.11
CA LEU A 151 15.99 -51.68 -34.87
C LEU A 151 16.54 -50.41 -35.51
N ASP A 152 15.65 -49.65 -36.13
CA ASP A 152 15.90 -48.32 -36.66
C ASP A 152 16.00 -47.27 -35.53
N SER A 153 16.13 -45.99 -35.87
CA SER A 153 16.28 -44.95 -34.85
C SER A 153 15.06 -44.87 -33.94
N GLU A 154 13.85 -44.93 -34.49
CA GLU A 154 12.61 -44.84 -33.72
C GLU A 154 12.44 -46.05 -32.80
N GLY A 155 12.69 -47.26 -33.32
CA GLY A 155 12.68 -48.48 -32.53
C GLY A 155 13.70 -48.47 -31.39
N ARG A 156 14.87 -47.86 -31.56
CA ARG A 156 15.85 -47.71 -30.46
C ARG A 156 15.44 -46.65 -29.44
N GLU A 157 14.65 -45.66 -29.82
CA GLU A 157 14.21 -44.58 -28.92
C GLU A 157 13.00 -44.97 -28.06
N GLN A 158 12.25 -46.01 -28.45
CA GLN A 158 11.05 -46.48 -27.76
C GLN A 158 11.26 -46.81 -26.27
N VAL A 159 10.18 -46.83 -25.49
CA VAL A 159 10.24 -47.24 -24.09
C VAL A 159 10.17 -48.76 -24.00
N TRP A 160 11.11 -49.39 -23.27
CA TRP A 160 11.06 -50.83 -23.01
C TRP A 160 10.94 -51.10 -21.50
N GLY A 161 9.82 -51.71 -21.10
CA GLY A 161 9.46 -51.91 -19.70
C GLY A 161 7.96 -51.81 -19.45
N THR A 162 7.59 -51.52 -18.21
CA THR A 162 6.21 -51.31 -17.78
C THR A 162 6.05 -50.08 -16.91
N THR A 163 4.87 -49.46 -17.01
CA THR A 163 4.50 -48.18 -16.43
C THR A 163 3.19 -48.37 -15.65
N PHE A 164 3.25 -48.59 -14.33
CA PHE A 164 2.10 -48.98 -13.50
C PHE A 164 1.05 -47.89 -13.33
N LYS A 165 -0.24 -48.20 -13.40
CA LYS A 165 -1.26 -47.16 -13.20
C LYS A 165 -1.24 -46.67 -11.75
N ILE A 166 -1.53 -45.37 -11.57
CA ILE A 166 -1.59 -44.75 -10.23
C ILE A 166 -2.75 -45.34 -9.40
N ALA A 167 -3.85 -45.70 -10.05
CA ALA A 167 -5.00 -46.34 -9.39
C ALA A 167 -4.62 -47.66 -8.70
N ASP A 168 -3.64 -48.38 -9.25
CA ASP A 168 -3.19 -49.69 -8.79
C ASP A 168 -2.02 -49.54 -7.79
N GLN A 169 -1.82 -48.38 -7.19
CA GLN A 169 -0.69 -48.13 -6.28
C GLN A 169 -0.77 -48.98 -5.00
N GLN A 170 -1.97 -49.29 -4.54
CA GLN A 170 -2.19 -50.08 -3.32
C GLN A 170 -1.89 -51.57 -3.52
N ASP A 171 -1.81 -52.03 -4.77
CA ASP A 171 -1.49 -53.42 -5.09
C ASP A 171 0.01 -53.70 -4.87
N ASP A 172 0.30 -54.95 -4.53
CA ASP A 172 1.66 -55.41 -4.30
C ASP A 172 2.57 -55.15 -5.54
N PRO A 173 3.71 -54.45 -5.40
CA PRO A 173 4.58 -54.10 -6.51
C PRO A 173 5.13 -55.31 -7.27
N VAL A 174 5.39 -56.41 -6.57
CA VAL A 174 5.92 -57.64 -7.18
C VAL A 174 4.85 -58.29 -8.04
N SER A 175 3.63 -58.42 -7.51
CA SER A 175 2.50 -58.98 -8.24
C SER A 175 2.22 -58.22 -9.54
N ARG A 176 2.22 -56.88 -9.49
CA ARG A 176 2.08 -56.03 -10.70
C ARG A 176 3.21 -56.27 -11.70
N TYR A 177 4.45 -56.36 -11.22
CA TYR A 177 5.60 -56.62 -12.08
C TYR A 177 5.53 -57.99 -12.76
N LEU A 178 5.16 -59.06 -12.04
CA LEU A 178 5.13 -60.42 -12.58
C LEU A 178 4.17 -60.55 -13.78
N VAL A 179 3.00 -59.91 -13.71
CA VAL A 179 2.03 -59.89 -14.81
C VAL A 179 2.62 -59.20 -16.04
N GLU A 180 3.19 -58.02 -15.86
CA GLU A 180 3.75 -57.20 -16.93
C GLU A 180 5.02 -57.82 -17.54
N HIS A 181 5.87 -58.43 -16.71
CA HIS A 181 7.07 -59.13 -17.15
C HIS A 181 6.76 -60.35 -18.03
N LYS A 182 5.71 -61.10 -17.65
CA LYS A 182 5.23 -62.22 -18.45
C LYS A 182 4.76 -61.76 -19.83
N LEU A 183 3.96 -60.69 -19.90
CA LEU A 183 3.50 -60.11 -21.17
C LEU A 183 4.67 -59.60 -22.03
N LEU A 184 5.67 -58.99 -21.42
CA LEU A 184 6.87 -58.51 -22.11
C LEU A 184 7.68 -59.69 -22.68
N THR A 185 7.84 -60.76 -21.92
CA THR A 185 8.54 -61.99 -22.34
C THR A 185 7.78 -62.73 -23.44
N GLU A 186 6.45 -62.82 -23.35
CA GLU A 186 5.60 -63.41 -24.40
C GLU A 186 5.73 -62.64 -25.73
N ARG A 187 5.77 -61.30 -25.67
CA ARG A 187 6.02 -60.46 -26.85
C ARG A 187 7.41 -60.68 -27.45
N LEU A 188 8.44 -60.86 -26.62
CA LEU A 188 9.77 -61.23 -27.12
C LEU A 188 9.73 -62.58 -27.84
N GLN A 189 9.07 -63.58 -27.24
CA GLN A 189 8.97 -64.92 -27.81
C GLN A 189 8.30 -64.93 -29.18
N LEU A 190 7.25 -64.12 -29.38
CA LEU A 190 6.59 -63.97 -30.67
C LEU A 190 7.51 -63.36 -31.74
N LYS A 191 8.38 -62.41 -31.36
CA LYS A 191 9.32 -61.75 -32.27
C LYS A 191 10.54 -62.59 -32.65
N VAL A 192 10.79 -63.71 -31.95
CA VAL A 192 11.89 -64.63 -32.29
C VAL A 192 11.76 -65.14 -33.71
N LEU A 193 10.54 -65.48 -34.16
CA LEU A 193 10.32 -66.02 -35.51
C LEU A 193 10.71 -65.01 -36.59
N ASP A 194 10.40 -63.74 -36.38
CA ASP A 194 10.77 -62.65 -37.30
C ASP A 194 12.29 -62.45 -37.32
N GLY A 195 12.94 -62.47 -36.15
CA GLY A 195 14.39 -62.38 -36.03
C GLY A 195 15.10 -63.55 -36.72
N LEU A 196 14.63 -64.78 -36.51
CA LEU A 196 15.18 -65.99 -37.13
C LEU A 196 14.98 -66.01 -38.65
N LYS A 197 13.90 -65.44 -39.19
CA LYS A 197 13.66 -65.38 -40.63
C LYS A 197 14.66 -64.47 -41.35
N ASN A 198 15.07 -63.39 -40.69
CA ASN A 198 15.90 -62.34 -41.29
C ASN A 198 17.41 -62.54 -41.09
N GLU A 199 17.81 -63.45 -40.18
CA GLU A 199 19.22 -63.72 -39.88
C GLU A 199 19.68 -65.05 -40.49
N ALA A 200 20.78 -65.00 -41.24
CA ALA A 200 21.34 -66.17 -41.94
C ALA A 200 22.42 -66.88 -41.10
N ASP A 201 23.11 -66.14 -40.23
CA ASP A 201 24.17 -66.68 -39.38
C ASP A 201 23.58 -67.55 -38.26
N LEU A 202 23.95 -68.83 -38.24
CA LEU A 202 23.47 -69.80 -37.25
C LEU A 202 23.81 -69.38 -35.82
N THR A 203 24.99 -68.81 -35.59
CA THR A 203 25.40 -68.39 -34.23
C THR A 203 24.54 -67.24 -33.73
N LYS A 204 24.21 -66.29 -34.60
CA LYS A 204 23.31 -65.18 -34.26
C LYS A 204 21.87 -65.64 -34.09
N ARG A 205 21.41 -66.62 -34.88
CA ARG A 205 20.09 -67.23 -34.71
C ARG A 205 19.95 -67.90 -33.34
N ASP A 206 20.98 -68.62 -32.90
CA ASP A 206 21.01 -69.21 -31.56
C ASP A 206 20.94 -68.12 -30.47
N SER A 207 21.70 -67.03 -30.63
CA SER A 207 21.66 -65.87 -29.74
C SER A 207 20.27 -65.20 -29.69
N ILE A 208 19.63 -64.97 -30.85
CA ILE A 208 18.27 -64.41 -30.97
C ILE A 208 17.25 -65.31 -30.26
N TYR A 209 17.37 -66.63 -30.42
CA TYR A 209 16.49 -67.60 -29.77
C TYR A 209 16.71 -67.65 -28.25
N MET A 210 17.94 -67.44 -27.79
CA MET A 210 18.29 -67.51 -26.36
C MET A 210 17.87 -66.25 -25.58
N PHE A 211 17.89 -65.08 -26.20
CA PHE A 211 17.63 -63.81 -25.52
C PHE A 211 16.31 -63.74 -24.72
N PRO A 212 15.13 -64.15 -25.25
CA PRO A 212 13.90 -64.16 -24.48
C PRO A 212 13.95 -65.08 -23.25
N ARG A 213 14.68 -66.20 -23.33
CA ARG A 213 14.89 -67.13 -22.21
C ARG A 213 15.77 -66.50 -21.13
N MET A 214 16.83 -65.79 -21.54
CA MET A 214 17.66 -65.03 -20.62
C MET A 214 16.82 -63.97 -19.90
N MET A 215 15.98 -63.23 -20.63
CA MET A 215 15.07 -62.25 -20.03
C MET A 215 14.09 -62.90 -19.03
N ALA A 216 13.48 -64.03 -19.42
CA ALA A 216 12.59 -64.80 -18.54
C ALA A 216 13.27 -65.20 -17.23
N SER A 217 14.55 -65.62 -17.29
CA SER A 217 15.32 -66.05 -16.11
C SER A 217 15.61 -64.94 -15.08
N LEU A 218 15.51 -63.67 -15.48
CA LEU A 218 15.72 -62.53 -14.58
C LEU A 218 14.51 -62.25 -13.69
N GLN A 219 13.35 -62.85 -13.97
CA GLN A 219 12.09 -62.56 -13.28
C GLN A 219 12.22 -62.65 -11.76
N ASP A 220 12.77 -63.76 -11.25
CA ASP A 220 12.83 -64.02 -9.81
C ASP A 220 13.82 -63.08 -9.12
N ARG A 221 14.95 -62.78 -9.77
CA ARG A 221 15.96 -61.84 -9.25
C ARG A 221 15.45 -60.40 -9.21
N ILE A 222 14.72 -59.96 -10.24
CA ILE A 222 14.07 -58.64 -10.24
C ILE A 222 12.96 -58.60 -9.18
N SER A 223 12.20 -59.68 -9.03
CA SER A 223 11.16 -59.79 -8.01
C SER A 223 11.73 -59.70 -6.60
N LEU A 224 12.87 -60.35 -6.33
CA LEU A 224 13.59 -60.25 -5.06
C LEU A 224 14.05 -58.82 -4.77
N LEU A 225 14.62 -58.13 -5.77
CA LEU A 225 15.03 -56.73 -5.66
C LEU A 225 13.82 -55.85 -5.34
N LEU A 226 12.69 -56.03 -6.05
CA LEU A 226 11.46 -55.26 -5.88
C LEU A 226 10.81 -55.49 -4.52
N ASP A 227 10.67 -56.74 -4.08
CA ASP A 227 10.08 -57.11 -2.79
C ASP A 227 10.87 -56.45 -1.66
N THR A 228 12.20 -56.52 -1.73
CA THR A 228 13.07 -55.98 -0.68
C THR A 228 13.11 -54.45 -0.68
N SER A 229 13.08 -53.81 -1.86
CA SER A 229 13.30 -52.36 -1.97
C SER A 229 12.02 -51.50 -1.92
N PHE A 230 10.88 -52.01 -2.41
CA PHE A 230 9.65 -51.24 -2.58
C PHE A 230 8.50 -51.67 -1.68
N LYS A 231 8.57 -52.85 -1.05
CA LYS A 231 7.52 -53.28 -0.11
C LYS A 231 7.63 -52.48 1.20
N PRO A 232 6.57 -51.75 1.59
CA PRO A 232 6.61 -50.96 2.82
C PRO A 232 6.53 -51.87 4.05
N THR A 233 7.25 -51.51 5.12
CA THR A 233 6.96 -52.04 6.46
C THR A 233 5.89 -51.18 7.15
N ARG A 234 5.30 -51.69 8.25
CA ARG A 234 4.19 -51.03 8.98
C ARG A 234 4.49 -49.59 9.43
N PHE A 235 5.76 -49.22 9.55
CA PHE A 235 6.20 -47.90 10.03
C PHE A 235 6.77 -47.01 8.92
N GLU A 236 6.77 -47.49 7.68
CA GLU A 236 7.36 -46.80 6.54
C GLU A 236 6.26 -46.18 5.66
N THR A 237 6.59 -45.06 5.02
CA THR A 237 5.74 -44.46 3.98
C THR A 237 5.74 -45.35 2.73
N ASP A 238 4.59 -45.44 2.07
CA ASP A 238 4.47 -46.19 0.84
C ASP A 238 5.27 -45.52 -0.30
N LEU A 239 6.03 -46.33 -1.04
CA LEU A 239 6.89 -45.82 -2.12
C LEU A 239 6.11 -45.86 -3.44
N MET A 240 6.06 -44.73 -4.15
CA MET A 240 5.34 -44.64 -5.41
C MET A 240 6.17 -45.23 -6.56
N LEU A 241 6.34 -46.56 -6.59
CA LEU A 241 6.96 -47.26 -7.70
C LEU A 241 6.12 -47.07 -8.96
N ARG A 242 6.66 -46.31 -9.91
CA ARG A 242 5.95 -45.89 -11.13
C ARG A 242 6.15 -46.85 -12.29
N GLY A 243 7.22 -47.63 -12.29
CA GLY A 243 7.48 -48.61 -13.33
C GLY A 243 8.87 -49.22 -13.27
N VAL A 244 9.05 -50.26 -14.08
CA VAL A 244 10.31 -51.00 -14.25
C VAL A 244 10.69 -50.98 -15.72
N TYR A 245 11.89 -50.51 -16.02
CA TYR A 245 12.35 -50.26 -17.39
C TYR A 245 13.73 -50.86 -17.63
N PHE A 246 14.05 -51.08 -18.90
CA PHE A 246 15.29 -51.71 -19.33
C PHE A 246 15.95 -50.86 -20.40
N THR A 247 17.25 -50.61 -20.25
CA THR A 247 17.99 -49.65 -21.06
C THR A 247 19.41 -50.13 -21.33
N SER A 248 19.97 -49.66 -22.45
CA SER A 248 21.38 -49.86 -22.78
C SER A 248 22.00 -48.55 -23.27
N GLY A 249 23.17 -48.23 -22.72
CA GLY A 249 23.98 -47.10 -23.14
C GLY A 249 25.32 -47.60 -23.68
N ILE A 250 25.37 -48.07 -24.92
CA ILE A 250 26.58 -48.65 -25.51
C ILE A 250 27.68 -47.58 -25.66
N GLN A 251 28.91 -47.96 -25.32
CA GLN A 251 30.14 -47.27 -25.74
C GLN A 251 30.93 -48.18 -26.67
N ASP A 252 30.70 -48.05 -27.97
CA ASP A 252 31.70 -48.46 -28.96
C ASP A 252 32.73 -47.33 -29.08
N GLY A 253 34.00 -47.60 -28.81
CA GLY A 253 35.09 -46.70 -29.16
C GLY A 253 35.32 -45.52 -28.20
N THR A 254 35.94 -45.85 -27.07
CA THR A 254 36.84 -45.05 -26.23
C THR A 254 36.54 -43.54 -26.01
N VAL A 255 36.37 -43.17 -24.73
CA VAL A 255 36.60 -41.80 -24.23
C VAL A 255 38.00 -41.28 -24.61
N LEU A 256 38.94 -42.19 -24.91
CA LEU A 256 40.26 -41.90 -25.46
C LEU A 256 40.22 -41.34 -26.90
N ASP A 257 39.30 -41.79 -27.78
CA ASP A 257 39.24 -41.38 -29.19
C ASP A 257 38.76 -39.93 -29.35
N ARG A 258 37.97 -39.41 -28.40
CA ARG A 258 37.63 -37.96 -28.38
C ARG A 258 38.81 -37.10 -27.96
N VAL A 259 39.64 -37.59 -27.03
CA VAL A 259 40.87 -36.91 -26.61
C VAL A 259 41.94 -36.99 -27.71
N ILE A 260 42.06 -38.13 -28.41
CA ILE A 260 42.97 -38.32 -29.55
C ILE A 260 42.50 -37.57 -30.80
N SER A 261 41.19 -37.43 -31.02
CA SER A 261 40.64 -36.58 -32.09
C SER A 261 40.89 -35.10 -31.82
N GLY A 262 40.78 -34.65 -30.56
CA GLY A 262 41.17 -33.29 -30.15
C GLY A 262 42.66 -33.01 -30.34
N LEU A 263 43.51 -34.02 -30.11
CA LEU A 263 44.97 -33.92 -30.33
C LEU A 263 45.35 -34.01 -31.82
N SER A 264 44.64 -34.80 -32.61
CA SER A 264 44.85 -34.92 -34.07
C SER A 264 44.42 -33.67 -34.83
N ALA A 265 43.45 -32.91 -34.31
CA ALA A 265 43.05 -31.61 -34.85
C ALA A 265 44.18 -30.57 -34.78
N HIS A 266 45.12 -30.70 -33.83
CA HIS A 266 46.31 -29.85 -33.73
C HIS A 266 47.51 -30.36 -34.55
N LEU A 267 47.46 -31.59 -35.08
CA LEU A 267 48.55 -32.23 -35.82
C LEU A 267 48.29 -32.39 -37.33
N GLY A 268 47.25 -31.72 -37.88
CA GLY A 268 47.06 -31.57 -39.33
C GLY A 268 46.76 -32.84 -40.13
N ARG A 269 46.41 -33.96 -39.48
CA ARG A 269 46.01 -35.21 -40.15
C ARG A 269 44.51 -35.45 -40.04
N THR A 270 43.77 -35.03 -41.05
CA THR A 270 42.36 -35.41 -41.24
C THR A 270 42.27 -36.86 -41.71
N ARG A 271 42.30 -37.82 -40.78
CA ARG A 271 41.64 -39.11 -41.01
C ARG A 271 40.16 -38.89 -40.72
N GLY A 272 39.30 -39.13 -41.71
CA GLY A 272 37.86 -39.21 -41.50
C GLY A 272 37.56 -40.33 -40.52
N ALA A 273 37.51 -40.00 -39.23
CA ALA A 273 36.97 -40.87 -38.21
C ALA A 273 35.45 -40.88 -38.43
N GLY A 274 34.97 -41.85 -39.21
CA GLY A 274 33.60 -42.32 -39.10
C GLY A 274 33.41 -42.93 -37.71
N GLY A 275 33.32 -42.07 -36.70
CA GLY A 275 33.02 -42.48 -35.34
C GLY A 275 31.64 -43.11 -35.35
N ARG A 276 31.58 -44.43 -35.19
CA ARG A 276 30.34 -45.10 -34.81
C ARG A 276 29.90 -44.46 -33.48
N GLN A 277 28.96 -43.53 -33.52
CA GLN A 277 28.29 -43.06 -32.31
C GLN A 277 27.71 -44.29 -31.61
N GLY A 278 28.10 -44.51 -30.36
CA GLY A 278 27.58 -45.62 -29.55
C GLY A 278 26.05 -45.61 -29.58
N LYS A 279 25.45 -46.74 -29.95
CA LYS A 279 24.00 -46.86 -30.09
C LYS A 279 23.36 -46.99 -28.72
N SER A 280 22.58 -46.01 -28.30
CA SER A 280 21.72 -46.12 -27.11
C SER A 280 20.41 -46.84 -27.45
N TYR A 281 19.92 -47.66 -26.53
CA TYR A 281 18.62 -48.31 -26.63
C TYR A 281 17.74 -47.96 -25.43
N PHE A 282 16.51 -47.60 -25.75
CA PHE A 282 15.37 -47.46 -24.85
C PHE A 282 15.42 -46.38 -23.77
N ILE A 283 16.33 -45.40 -23.91
CA ILE A 283 16.53 -44.33 -22.91
C ILE A 283 15.78 -43.03 -23.27
N LYS A 284 15.77 -42.64 -24.55
CA LYS A 284 15.32 -41.31 -24.96
C LYS A 284 13.85 -41.04 -24.63
N ASN A 285 12.93 -41.88 -25.13
CA ASN A 285 11.51 -41.69 -24.87
C ASN A 285 11.15 -42.08 -23.43
N LEU A 286 11.95 -42.93 -22.77
CA LEU A 286 11.77 -43.19 -21.33
C LEU A 286 11.92 -41.89 -20.53
N LEU A 287 12.98 -41.12 -20.79
CA LEU A 287 13.17 -39.85 -20.11
C LEU A 287 12.16 -38.79 -20.55
N ASN A 288 11.99 -38.57 -21.86
CA ASN A 288 11.13 -37.52 -22.37
C ASN A 288 9.63 -37.78 -22.19
N ASP A 289 9.15 -38.96 -22.57
CA ASP A 289 7.72 -39.25 -22.64
C ASP A 289 7.14 -39.83 -21.35
N VAL A 290 7.98 -40.43 -20.50
CA VAL A 290 7.55 -40.98 -19.21
C VAL A 290 8.03 -40.10 -18.07
N VAL A 291 9.33 -40.05 -17.81
CA VAL A 291 9.86 -39.40 -16.59
C VAL A 291 9.58 -37.89 -16.56
N PHE A 292 9.78 -37.17 -17.66
CA PHE A 292 9.62 -35.71 -17.70
C PHE A 292 8.15 -35.28 -17.79
N LYS A 293 7.34 -35.97 -18.59
CA LYS A 293 5.88 -35.70 -18.68
C LYS A 293 5.16 -35.94 -17.35
N GLU A 294 5.68 -36.84 -16.53
CA GLU A 294 5.13 -37.16 -15.21
C GLU A 294 5.69 -36.31 -14.06
N ALA A 295 6.47 -35.26 -14.34
CA ALA A 295 7.01 -34.36 -13.32
C ALA A 295 5.94 -33.70 -12.43
N GLY A 296 4.67 -33.70 -12.90
CA GLY A 296 3.50 -33.23 -12.16
C GLY A 296 3.09 -34.14 -10.98
N LEU A 297 3.43 -35.43 -11.03
CA LEU A 297 3.05 -36.44 -10.02
C LEU A 297 3.71 -36.21 -8.66
N ALA A 298 4.88 -35.56 -8.63
CA ALA A 298 5.49 -35.19 -7.36
C ALA A 298 4.57 -34.26 -6.56
N GLY A 299 4.33 -34.66 -5.31
CA GLY A 299 3.54 -33.93 -4.35
C GLY A 299 4.16 -32.58 -3.99
N HIS A 300 3.37 -31.77 -3.28
CA HIS A 300 3.81 -30.48 -2.77
C HIS A 300 4.12 -30.61 -1.28
N ASN A 301 5.03 -29.79 -0.77
CA ASN A 301 5.25 -29.71 0.67
C ASN A 301 4.00 -29.13 1.36
N ALA A 302 3.20 -30.00 1.99
CA ALA A 302 1.90 -29.66 2.57
C ALA A 302 1.99 -28.59 3.68
N ARG A 303 3.10 -28.53 4.43
CA ARG A 303 3.29 -27.52 5.48
C ARG A 303 3.41 -26.12 4.89
N PHE A 304 4.17 -25.98 3.80
CA PHE A 304 4.37 -24.70 3.15
C PHE A 304 3.07 -24.19 2.53
N GLU A 305 2.28 -25.07 1.89
CA GLU A 305 0.98 -24.70 1.33
C GLU A 305 -0.02 -24.26 2.40
N LYS A 306 -0.06 -24.93 3.56
CA LYS A 306 -0.91 -24.52 4.68
C LYS A 306 -0.54 -23.13 5.20
N ILE A 307 0.74 -22.87 5.45
CA ILE A 307 1.22 -21.55 5.93
C ILE A 307 0.89 -20.47 4.90
N ARG A 308 1.16 -20.74 3.63
CA ARG A 308 0.85 -19.84 2.52
C ARG A 308 -0.65 -19.53 2.45
N SER A 309 -1.50 -20.55 2.51
CA SER A 309 -2.96 -20.40 2.50
C SER A 309 -3.46 -19.58 3.70
N MET A 310 -2.94 -19.84 4.89
CA MET A 310 -3.25 -19.06 6.10
C MET A 310 -2.83 -17.58 5.98
N LEU A 311 -1.66 -17.31 5.38
CA LEU A 311 -1.22 -15.94 5.13
C LEU A 311 -2.14 -15.21 4.13
N TYR A 312 -2.56 -15.88 3.05
CA TYR A 312 -3.54 -15.30 2.12
C TYR A 312 -4.87 -15.03 2.81
N LEU A 313 -5.39 -15.99 3.59
CA LEU A 313 -6.64 -15.82 4.33
C LEU A 313 -6.54 -14.65 5.32
N GLY A 314 -5.43 -14.53 6.05
CA GLY A 314 -5.16 -13.40 6.94
C GLY A 314 -5.11 -12.06 6.20
N SER A 315 -4.49 -12.03 5.01
CA SER A 315 -4.43 -10.81 4.19
C SER A 315 -5.80 -10.37 3.68
N TYR A 316 -6.66 -11.32 3.27
CA TYR A 316 -8.03 -11.02 2.85
C TYR A 316 -8.88 -10.54 4.02
N ALA A 317 -8.76 -11.16 5.20
CA ALA A 317 -9.46 -10.73 6.41
C ALA A 317 -9.05 -9.31 6.84
N ALA A 318 -7.76 -8.99 6.78
CA ALA A 318 -7.25 -7.65 7.11
C ALA A 318 -7.77 -6.60 6.12
N LEU A 319 -7.75 -6.89 4.81
CA LEU A 319 -8.29 -5.99 3.79
C LEU A 319 -9.79 -5.73 4.02
N LEU A 320 -10.56 -6.78 4.31
CA LEU A 320 -11.99 -6.65 4.59
C LEU A 320 -12.23 -5.77 5.83
N ALA A 321 -11.46 -5.97 6.91
CA ALA A 321 -11.57 -5.16 8.12
C ALA A 321 -11.27 -3.67 7.86
N VAL A 322 -10.25 -3.37 7.04
CA VAL A 322 -9.93 -1.99 6.64
C VAL A 322 -11.07 -1.38 5.83
N CYS A 323 -11.62 -2.11 4.85
CA CYS A 323 -12.75 -1.64 4.04
C CYS A 323 -13.99 -1.36 4.91
N ILE A 324 -14.31 -2.24 5.86
CA ILE A 324 -15.41 -2.04 6.80
C ILE A 324 -15.14 -0.81 7.68
N GLY A 325 -13.91 -0.64 8.17
CA GLY A 325 -13.52 0.51 8.98
C GLY A 325 -13.68 1.84 8.24
N ILE A 326 -13.19 1.93 6.99
CA ILE A 326 -13.33 3.13 6.16
C ILE A 326 -14.81 3.41 5.87
N THR A 327 -15.60 2.38 5.55
CA THR A 327 -17.02 2.53 5.24
C THR A 327 -17.81 3.02 6.45
N ALA A 328 -17.58 2.43 7.63
CA ALA A 328 -18.22 2.85 8.88
C ALA A 328 -17.85 4.29 9.25
N PHE A 329 -16.60 4.68 9.03
CA PHE A 329 -16.13 6.04 9.30
C PHE A 329 -16.74 7.08 8.34
N TRP A 330 -16.80 6.78 7.03
CA TRP A 330 -17.50 7.63 6.06
C TRP A 330 -19.00 7.74 6.37
N TYR A 331 -19.64 6.64 6.75
CA TYR A 331 -21.04 6.66 7.18
C TYR A 331 -21.25 7.57 8.40
N HIS A 332 -20.34 7.53 9.38
CA HIS A 332 -20.37 8.43 10.53
C HIS A 332 -20.17 9.90 10.12
N SER A 333 -19.23 10.20 9.22
CA SER A 333 -19.03 11.56 8.72
C SER A 333 -20.24 12.07 7.93
N PHE A 334 -20.85 11.22 7.11
CA PHE A 334 -22.07 11.54 6.35
C PHE A 334 -23.24 11.90 7.27
N THR A 335 -23.48 11.12 8.33
CA THR A 335 -24.58 11.40 9.27
C THR A 335 -24.35 12.70 10.05
N GLN A 336 -23.11 12.95 10.51
CA GLN A 336 -22.77 14.22 11.15
C GLN A 336 -22.97 15.44 10.22
N ASN A 337 -22.49 15.36 8.97
CA ASN A 337 -22.66 16.45 8.00
C ASN A 337 -24.15 16.70 7.69
N THR A 338 -24.95 15.63 7.61
CA THR A 338 -26.39 15.75 7.36
C THR A 338 -27.11 16.44 8.53
N GLN A 339 -26.75 16.10 9.77
CA GLN A 339 -27.30 16.76 10.96
C GLN A 339 -26.90 18.25 11.01
N GLN A 340 -25.64 18.57 10.70
CA GLN A 340 -25.15 19.95 10.64
C GLN A 340 -25.87 20.77 9.56
N LEU A 341 -26.11 20.17 8.38
CA LEU A 341 -26.88 20.81 7.32
C LEU A 341 -28.34 21.06 7.72
N GLN A 342 -28.96 20.14 8.46
CA GLN A 342 -30.31 20.34 9.00
C GLN A 342 -30.36 21.51 9.98
N GLN A 343 -29.41 21.61 10.90
CA GLN A 343 -29.30 22.74 11.84
C GLN A 343 -29.10 24.07 11.11
N PHE A 344 -28.24 24.08 10.09
CA PHE A 344 -28.00 25.25 9.25
C PHE A 344 -29.27 25.70 8.52
N ASN A 345 -29.99 24.78 7.87
CA ASN A 345 -31.24 25.09 7.17
C ASN A 345 -32.33 25.60 8.12
N GLN A 346 -32.41 25.06 9.33
CA GLN A 346 -33.35 25.55 10.36
C GLN A 346 -33.02 26.99 10.78
N ALA A 347 -31.75 27.33 10.96
CA ALA A 347 -31.33 28.69 11.29
C ALA A 347 -31.63 29.69 10.16
N ILE A 348 -31.42 29.30 8.89
CA ILE A 348 -31.81 30.15 7.75
C ILE A 348 -33.33 30.36 7.72
N ALA A 349 -34.13 29.32 7.95
CA ALA A 349 -35.58 29.44 7.97
C ALA A 349 -36.08 30.42 9.04
N GLN A 350 -35.44 30.43 10.21
CA GLN A 350 -35.75 31.40 11.28
C GLN A 350 -35.45 32.85 10.86
N VAL A 351 -34.34 33.10 10.16
CA VAL A 351 -34.00 34.44 9.65
C VAL A 351 -35.02 34.89 8.60
N GLU A 352 -35.44 33.99 7.70
CA GLU A 352 -36.45 34.31 6.69
C GLU A 352 -37.82 34.59 7.31
N GLU A 353 -38.23 33.83 8.34
CA GLU A 353 -39.46 34.09 9.09
C GLU A 353 -39.43 35.47 9.77
N GLN A 354 -38.32 35.81 10.43
CA GLN A 354 -38.17 37.15 11.04
C GLN A 354 -38.21 38.27 9.99
N ARG A 355 -37.60 38.06 8.82
CA ARG A 355 -37.62 39.04 7.73
C ARG A 355 -39.03 39.34 7.23
N GLN A 356 -39.93 38.35 7.19
CA GLN A 356 -41.32 38.55 6.77
C GLN A 356 -42.13 39.45 7.73
N THR A 357 -41.68 39.61 8.97
CA THR A 357 -42.37 40.47 9.96
C THR A 357 -42.08 41.96 9.80
N VAL A 358 -41.02 42.32 9.06
CA VAL A 358 -40.60 43.72 8.86
C VAL A 358 -41.11 44.21 7.51
N GLN A 359 -41.96 45.24 7.51
CA GLN A 359 -42.45 45.88 6.28
C GLN A 359 -41.33 46.72 5.64
N GLU A 360 -41.31 46.81 4.30
CA GLU A 360 -40.31 47.59 3.58
C GLU A 360 -40.36 49.09 3.92
N SER A 361 -41.52 49.59 4.34
CA SER A 361 -41.73 50.98 4.79
C SER A 361 -41.37 51.24 6.25
N ASP A 362 -40.93 50.23 6.99
CA ASP A 362 -40.48 50.40 8.38
C ASP A 362 -39.03 50.90 8.41
N HIS A 363 -38.85 52.17 8.75
CA HIS A 363 -37.56 52.84 8.77
C HIS A 363 -36.84 52.75 10.12
N ASP A 364 -37.42 52.10 11.14
CA ASP A 364 -36.75 51.98 12.45
C ASP A 364 -35.65 50.91 12.40
N ILE A 365 -34.44 51.33 12.78
CA ILE A 365 -33.25 50.46 12.85
C ILE A 365 -33.44 49.38 13.92
N LYS A 366 -34.19 49.66 14.99
CA LYS A 366 -34.40 48.73 16.12
C LYS A 366 -35.07 47.43 15.70
N HIS A 367 -36.01 47.48 14.76
CA HIS A 367 -36.74 46.29 14.31
C HIS A 367 -35.90 45.36 13.43
N VAL A 368 -34.79 45.86 12.89
CA VAL A 368 -33.87 45.10 12.04
C VAL A 368 -32.72 44.48 12.83
N LEU A 369 -32.35 45.04 14.00
CA LEU A 369 -31.27 44.52 14.84
C LEU A 369 -31.42 43.04 15.21
N PRO A 370 -32.62 42.51 15.58
CA PRO A 370 -32.78 41.08 15.84
C PRO A 370 -32.46 40.19 14.63
N ILE A 371 -32.83 40.63 13.42
CA ILE A 371 -32.56 39.91 12.16
C ILE A 371 -31.06 39.89 11.87
N LEU A 372 -30.37 41.01 12.09
CA LEU A 372 -28.92 41.12 11.88
C LEU A 372 -28.13 40.30 12.89
N ASN A 373 -28.56 40.30 14.16
CA ASN A 373 -27.97 39.44 15.20
C ASN A 373 -28.14 37.96 14.84
N THR A 374 -29.36 37.53 14.50
CA THR A 374 -29.63 36.14 14.09
C THR A 374 -28.85 35.77 12.83
N SER A 375 -28.71 36.69 11.87
CA SER A 375 -27.90 36.48 10.64
C SER A 375 -26.40 36.33 10.91
N ARG A 376 -25.85 37.11 11.87
CA ARG A 376 -24.45 37.02 12.30
C ARG A 376 -24.16 35.70 13.00
N ASP A 377 -25.12 35.25 13.82
CA ASP A 377 -24.98 34.15 14.75
C ASP A 377 -25.50 32.80 14.20
N ILE A 378 -25.82 32.73 12.89
CA ILE A 378 -26.13 31.47 12.19
C ILE A 378 -25.02 30.44 12.46
N PRO A 379 -25.34 29.15 12.68
CA PRO A 379 -24.34 28.10 12.80
C PRO A 379 -23.33 28.15 11.65
N PHE A 380 -22.05 28.02 11.98
CA PHE A 380 -20.94 28.17 11.02
C PHE A 380 -20.77 29.58 10.45
N GLY A 381 -21.50 30.60 10.93
CA GLY A 381 -21.39 32.00 10.54
C GLY A 381 -20.22 32.75 11.17
N HIS A 382 -20.26 34.08 11.11
CA HIS A 382 -19.16 34.95 11.54
C HIS A 382 -18.86 34.83 13.06
N GLY A 383 -19.89 34.56 13.87
CA GLY A 383 -19.74 34.42 15.33
C GLY A 383 -19.32 33.03 15.82
N SER A 384 -19.42 31.98 14.99
CA SER A 384 -19.26 30.58 15.40
C SER A 384 -18.22 29.79 14.58
N TRP A 385 -17.45 30.48 13.73
CA TRP A 385 -16.42 29.84 12.91
C TRP A 385 -15.15 29.53 13.71
N ASN A 386 -14.87 28.24 13.90
CA ASN A 386 -13.58 27.77 14.41
C ASN A 386 -12.72 27.26 13.24
N ALA A 387 -11.74 28.08 12.85
CA ALA A 387 -10.80 27.76 11.78
C ALA A 387 -9.88 26.56 12.07
N GLU A 388 -9.78 26.13 13.33
CA GLU A 388 -8.86 25.07 13.80
C GLU A 388 -9.37 23.64 13.63
N ARG A 389 -10.46 23.40 12.88
CA ARG A 389 -10.90 22.02 12.62
C ARG A 389 -9.87 21.31 11.73
N PRO A 390 -9.30 20.16 12.16
CA PRO A 390 -8.34 19.43 11.35
C PRO A 390 -8.90 19.15 9.95
N VAL A 391 -8.11 19.33 8.89
CA VAL A 391 -8.53 19.07 7.49
C VAL A 391 -9.08 17.64 7.32
N MET A 392 -8.61 16.71 8.15
CA MET A 392 -9.07 15.32 8.20
C MET A 392 -10.39 15.10 8.95
N SER A 393 -10.98 16.09 9.63
CA SER A 393 -12.17 15.88 10.48
C SER A 393 -13.42 15.43 9.69
N GLY A 394 -13.42 15.55 8.36
CA GLY A 394 -14.44 14.95 7.50
C GLY A 394 -13.89 14.12 6.34
N PHE A 395 -12.58 13.80 6.30
CA PHE A 395 -11.94 12.97 5.26
C PHE A 395 -12.45 13.23 3.81
N GLY A 396 -12.60 14.51 3.44
CA GLY A 396 -13.08 14.94 2.12
C GLY A 396 -14.59 15.15 1.97
N LEU A 397 -15.41 14.77 2.96
CA LEU A 397 -16.88 15.00 2.98
C LEU A 397 -17.29 16.26 3.76
N ASN A 398 -16.35 16.98 4.39
CA ASN A 398 -16.68 18.14 5.22
C ASN A 398 -17.28 19.28 4.37
N GLN A 399 -18.52 19.70 4.71
CA GLN A 399 -19.23 20.79 4.02
C GLN A 399 -19.28 22.09 4.84
N THR A 400 -18.71 22.13 6.05
CA THR A 400 -18.83 23.29 6.96
C THR A 400 -18.20 24.56 6.38
N GLY A 401 -17.14 24.44 5.58
CA GLY A 401 -16.54 25.60 4.90
C GLY A 401 -17.45 26.25 3.87
N LYS A 402 -18.26 25.45 3.16
CA LYS A 402 -19.26 25.98 2.21
C LYS A 402 -20.40 26.67 2.97
N MET A 403 -20.89 26.04 4.05
CA MET A 403 -21.91 26.64 4.91
C MET A 403 -21.42 27.98 5.46
N HIS A 404 -20.17 28.06 5.94
CA HIS A 404 -19.59 29.32 6.44
C HIS A 404 -19.57 30.43 5.39
N ALA A 405 -19.08 30.12 4.18
CA ALA A 405 -19.04 31.09 3.10
C ALA A 405 -20.45 31.64 2.76
N GLU A 406 -21.47 30.77 2.76
CA GLU A 406 -22.86 31.19 2.54
C GLU A 406 -23.46 31.96 3.72
N SER A 407 -23.16 31.58 4.98
CA SER A 407 -23.57 32.35 6.17
C SER A 407 -23.02 33.78 6.13
N VAL A 408 -21.73 33.94 5.81
CA VAL A 408 -21.09 35.26 5.72
C VAL A 408 -21.73 36.09 4.62
N ARG A 409 -21.96 35.53 3.44
CA ARG A 409 -22.65 36.21 2.33
C ARG A 409 -24.06 36.63 2.69
N LEU A 410 -24.81 35.78 3.38
CA LEU A 410 -26.17 36.09 3.82
C LEU A 410 -26.17 37.26 4.80
N TYR A 411 -25.26 37.25 5.79
CA TYR A 411 -25.11 38.34 6.75
C TYR A 411 -24.70 39.66 6.08
N GLU A 412 -23.73 39.64 5.17
CA GLU A 412 -23.29 40.83 4.42
C GLU A 412 -24.43 41.41 3.58
N ARG A 413 -25.20 40.56 2.90
CA ARG A 413 -26.41 40.99 2.17
C ARG A 413 -27.47 41.57 3.09
N SER A 414 -27.69 40.99 4.27
CA SER A 414 -28.64 41.52 5.26
C SER A 414 -28.20 42.92 5.74
N LEU A 415 -26.92 43.16 5.96
CA LEU A 415 -26.39 44.49 6.30
C LEU A 415 -26.64 45.51 5.17
N ILE A 416 -26.35 45.13 3.93
CA ILE A 416 -26.52 46.03 2.77
C ILE A 416 -28.00 46.30 2.47
N ASN A 417 -28.87 45.30 2.56
CA ASN A 417 -30.27 45.45 2.15
C ASN A 417 -31.17 45.97 3.27
N LEU A 418 -30.84 45.71 4.54
CA LEU A 418 -31.70 46.09 5.67
C LEU A 418 -31.14 47.28 6.46
N LEU A 419 -29.83 47.29 6.77
CA LEU A 419 -29.24 48.32 7.64
C LEU A 419 -28.88 49.58 6.85
N LEU A 420 -28.20 49.44 5.71
CA LEU A 420 -27.71 50.58 4.93
C LEU A 420 -28.82 51.55 4.50
N PRO A 421 -29.96 51.11 3.93
CA PRO A 421 -31.00 52.05 3.48
C PRO A 421 -31.64 52.80 4.65
N ARG A 422 -31.76 52.15 5.82
CA ARG A 422 -32.31 52.76 7.04
C ARG A 422 -31.36 53.77 7.65
N LEU A 423 -30.05 53.50 7.65
CA LEU A 423 -29.03 54.46 8.08
C LEU A 423 -28.99 55.68 7.15
N VAL A 424 -29.00 55.46 5.84
CA VAL A 424 -29.04 56.55 4.85
C VAL A 424 -30.30 57.40 5.04
N PHE A 425 -31.48 56.77 5.14
CA PHE A 425 -32.73 57.48 5.38
C PHE A 425 -32.73 58.28 6.70
N HIS A 426 -32.25 57.68 7.78
CA HIS A 426 -32.13 58.35 9.08
C HIS A 426 -31.25 59.60 9.00
N LEU A 427 -30.12 59.53 8.29
CA LEU A 427 -29.23 60.67 8.08
C LEU A 427 -29.88 61.74 7.19
N GLU A 428 -30.54 61.34 6.11
CA GLU A 428 -31.24 62.29 5.22
C GLU A 428 -32.34 63.06 5.95
N GLU A 429 -33.14 62.37 6.79
CA GLU A 429 -34.18 62.99 7.60
C GLU A 429 -33.59 64.03 8.58
N ARG A 430 -32.47 63.71 9.23
CA ARG A 430 -31.77 64.63 10.15
C ARG A 430 -31.16 65.83 9.43
N LEU A 431 -30.51 65.61 8.29
CA LEU A 431 -29.94 66.68 7.46
C LEU A 431 -31.03 67.65 6.94
N LEU A 432 -32.23 67.13 6.66
CA LEU A 432 -33.40 67.92 6.27
C LEU A 432 -34.01 68.70 7.44
N ARG A 433 -34.18 68.04 8.60
CA ARG A 433 -34.83 68.61 9.82
C ARG A 433 -33.99 69.64 10.56
N GLN A 434 -32.72 69.80 10.21
CA GLN A 434 -31.82 70.81 10.80
C GLN A 434 -31.60 70.61 12.31
N GLU A 435 -31.34 69.37 12.70
CA GLU A 435 -31.04 69.03 14.08
C GLU A 435 -29.59 69.39 14.47
N GLU A 436 -29.31 69.47 15.77
CA GLU A 436 -27.99 69.82 16.30
C GLU A 436 -26.91 68.81 15.86
N GLY A 437 -25.72 69.33 15.49
CA GLY A 437 -24.58 68.51 15.06
C GLY A 437 -24.54 68.15 13.57
N LEU A 438 -24.98 69.08 12.71
CA LEU A 438 -25.01 68.95 11.25
C LEU A 438 -23.67 68.51 10.64
N PHE A 439 -22.54 68.93 11.20
CA PHE A 439 -21.20 68.58 10.70
C PHE A 439 -20.92 67.07 10.85
N ASP A 440 -21.21 66.49 12.00
CA ASP A 440 -20.96 65.07 12.27
C ASP A 440 -21.90 64.17 11.44
N ASP A 441 -23.16 64.59 11.30
CA ASP A 441 -24.15 63.89 10.47
C ASP A 441 -23.74 63.91 8.99
N LEU A 442 -23.25 65.05 8.48
CA LEU A 442 -22.72 65.14 7.12
C LEU A 442 -21.44 64.30 6.94
N LYS A 443 -20.52 64.35 7.91
CA LYS A 443 -19.28 63.56 7.87
C LYS A 443 -19.60 62.07 7.81
N PHE A 444 -20.51 61.58 8.66
CA PHE A 444 -20.91 60.17 8.65
C PHE A 444 -21.66 59.78 7.36
N TYR A 445 -22.52 60.67 6.84
CA TYR A 445 -23.18 60.48 5.53
C TYR A 445 -22.17 60.33 4.39
N GLN A 446 -21.13 61.17 4.35
CA GLN A 446 -20.05 61.08 3.36
C GLN A 446 -19.14 59.85 3.53
N VAL A 447 -18.91 59.39 4.77
CA VAL A 447 -18.22 58.12 5.04
C VAL A 447 -19.02 56.94 4.46
N LEU A 448 -20.34 56.93 4.60
CA LEU A 448 -21.19 55.90 3.99
C LEU A 448 -21.16 55.93 2.45
N GLY A 449 -20.95 57.09 1.83
CA GLY A 449 -20.77 57.23 0.37
C GLY A 449 -19.35 57.01 -0.14
N GLY A 450 -18.38 56.73 0.74
CA GLY A 450 -16.99 56.52 0.36
C GLY A 450 -16.22 57.78 -0.05
N GLU A 451 -16.76 58.97 0.22
CA GLU A 451 -16.11 60.25 -0.10
C GLU A 451 -15.06 60.67 0.94
N VAL A 452 -15.14 60.13 2.16
CA VAL A 452 -14.28 60.46 3.30
C VAL A 452 -13.68 59.19 3.89
N GLU A 453 -12.41 59.26 4.31
CA GLU A 453 -11.73 58.15 4.99
C GLU A 453 -12.42 57.76 6.30
N THR A 454 -12.58 56.46 6.50
CA THR A 454 -13.21 55.90 7.70
C THR A 454 -12.28 56.01 8.90
N ASP A 455 -12.75 56.67 9.97
CA ASP A 455 -12.14 56.64 11.30
C ASP A 455 -13.02 55.83 12.25
N GLN A 456 -12.50 54.72 12.76
CA GLN A 456 -13.22 53.81 13.67
C GLN A 456 -13.63 54.51 14.98
N ALA A 457 -12.77 55.38 15.52
CA ALA A 457 -13.07 56.09 16.76
C ALA A 457 -14.25 57.06 16.57
N PHE A 458 -14.30 57.71 15.41
CA PHE A 458 -15.43 58.57 15.03
C PHE A 458 -16.73 57.77 14.84
N VAL A 459 -16.68 56.62 14.17
CA VAL A 459 -17.87 55.76 13.95
C VAL A 459 -18.45 55.28 15.27
N SER A 460 -17.61 54.74 16.15
CA SER A 460 -18.00 54.28 17.49
C SER A 460 -18.66 55.41 18.30
N TRP A 461 -17.97 56.55 18.40
CA TRP A 461 -18.51 57.74 19.07
C TRP A 461 -19.85 58.20 18.46
N TYR A 462 -19.94 58.24 17.13
CA TYR A 462 -21.14 58.69 16.43
C TYR A 462 -22.34 57.80 16.76
N ILE A 463 -22.18 56.47 16.68
CA ILE A 463 -23.26 55.53 17.00
C ILE A 463 -23.67 55.66 18.47
N GLN A 464 -22.71 55.67 19.39
CA GLN A 464 -22.98 55.74 20.82
C GLN A 464 -23.62 57.08 21.23
N SER A 465 -23.25 58.18 20.57
CA SER A 465 -23.79 59.52 20.83
C SER A 465 -25.18 59.74 20.22
N ARG A 466 -25.42 59.28 19.00
CA ARG A 466 -26.63 59.60 18.23
C ARG A 466 -27.78 58.64 18.49
N PHE A 467 -27.48 57.40 18.85
CA PHE A 467 -28.49 56.38 19.13
C PHE A 467 -28.75 56.16 20.64
N ARG A 468 -28.52 57.17 21.49
CA ARG A 468 -28.74 57.08 22.96
C ARG A 468 -30.16 56.68 23.38
N HIS A 469 -31.14 56.87 22.50
CA HIS A 469 -32.53 56.45 22.71
C HIS A 469 -32.68 54.93 22.73
N TYR A 470 -31.69 54.17 22.24
CA TYR A 470 -31.62 52.73 22.36
C TYR A 470 -30.86 52.30 23.63
N ASP A 471 -31.21 51.12 24.14
CA ASP A 471 -30.51 50.48 25.25
C ASP A 471 -29.03 50.22 24.90
N SER A 472 -28.18 50.09 25.92
CA SER A 472 -26.74 49.90 25.71
C SER A 472 -26.43 48.66 24.86
N ALA A 473 -27.15 47.55 25.07
CA ALA A 473 -26.93 46.32 24.30
C ALA A 473 -27.29 46.47 22.82
N SER A 474 -28.41 47.15 22.51
CA SER A 474 -28.75 47.48 21.12
C SER A 474 -27.76 48.43 20.46
N ARG A 475 -27.17 49.37 21.21
CA ARG A 475 -26.12 50.28 20.70
C ARG A 475 -24.83 49.54 20.38
N ASP A 476 -24.36 48.68 21.28
CA ASP A 476 -23.14 47.91 21.08
C ASP A 476 -23.28 46.92 19.91
N THR A 477 -24.46 46.30 19.76
CA THR A 477 -24.75 45.43 18.60
C THR A 477 -24.83 46.23 17.30
N LEU A 478 -25.51 47.38 17.29
CA LEU A 478 -25.57 48.29 16.14
C LEU A 478 -24.17 48.76 15.72
N GLU A 479 -23.33 49.16 16.68
CA GLU A 479 -21.95 49.55 16.44
C GLU A 479 -21.19 48.43 15.72
N SER A 480 -21.25 47.20 16.23
CA SER A 480 -20.59 46.04 15.59
C SER A 480 -21.09 45.77 14.16
N HIS A 481 -22.38 45.99 13.89
CA HIS A 481 -22.97 45.84 12.57
C HIS A 481 -22.56 46.97 11.62
N VAL A 482 -22.48 48.21 12.10
CA VAL A 482 -22.08 49.39 11.32
C VAL A 482 -20.59 49.34 10.97
N GLU A 483 -19.73 48.97 11.92
CA GLU A 483 -18.30 48.76 11.65
C GLU A 483 -18.10 47.69 10.57
N LYS A 484 -18.82 46.57 10.69
CA LYS A 484 -18.77 45.53 9.66
C LYS A 484 -19.31 46.04 8.33
N LEU A 485 -20.44 46.75 8.30
CA LEU A 485 -21.01 47.36 7.10
C LEU A 485 -19.99 48.27 6.40
N ILE A 486 -19.36 49.19 7.12
CA ILE A 486 -18.36 50.10 6.55
C ILE A 486 -17.16 49.33 6.00
N SER A 487 -16.72 48.26 6.66
CA SER A 487 -15.63 47.42 6.16
C SER A 487 -15.95 46.68 4.85
N ILE A 488 -17.23 46.38 4.58
CA ILE A 488 -17.66 45.64 3.38
C ILE A 488 -18.08 46.55 2.22
N LEU A 489 -18.45 47.81 2.47
CA LEU A 489 -18.86 48.78 1.44
C LEU A 489 -17.84 48.94 0.28
N PRO A 490 -16.52 49.04 0.53
CA PRO A 490 -15.53 49.16 -0.55
C PRO A 490 -15.51 47.97 -1.52
N ALA A 491 -15.89 46.78 -1.03
CA ALA A 491 -15.90 45.55 -1.82
C ALA A 491 -17.23 45.31 -2.56
N HIS A 492 -18.28 46.05 -2.22
CA HIS A 492 -19.63 45.86 -2.77
C HIS A 492 -20.08 47.08 -3.60
N TYR A 493 -20.72 48.06 -2.95
CA TYR A 493 -21.32 49.23 -3.59
C TYR A 493 -21.53 50.33 -2.55
N TYR A 494 -21.21 51.57 -2.91
CA TYR A 494 -21.55 52.75 -2.12
C TYR A 494 -22.93 53.29 -2.52
N PRO A 495 -23.81 53.63 -1.56
CA PRO A 495 -25.12 54.21 -1.87
C PRO A 495 -24.94 55.53 -2.64
N SER A 496 -25.84 55.79 -3.60
CA SER A 496 -25.89 57.06 -4.31
C SER A 496 -26.41 58.14 -3.36
N LEU A 497 -25.51 58.93 -2.79
CA LEU A 497 -25.87 60.04 -1.91
C LEU A 497 -26.51 61.19 -2.69
N SER A 498 -27.47 61.88 -2.06
CA SER A 498 -28.10 63.06 -2.67
C SER A 498 -27.11 64.23 -2.70
N SER A 499 -26.58 64.53 -3.89
CA SER A 499 -25.70 65.68 -4.11
C SER A 499 -26.35 67.01 -3.73
N GLU A 500 -27.68 67.11 -3.82
CA GLU A 500 -28.44 68.30 -3.40
C GLU A 500 -28.40 68.46 -1.88
N LEU A 501 -28.61 67.39 -1.11
CA LEU A 501 -28.55 67.43 0.36
C LEU A 501 -27.14 67.73 0.86
N VAL A 502 -26.11 67.16 0.24
CA VAL A 502 -24.71 67.44 0.57
C VAL A 502 -24.40 68.93 0.34
N GLN A 503 -24.76 69.48 -0.82
CA GLN A 503 -24.54 70.89 -1.12
C GLN A 503 -25.33 71.81 -0.18
N LEU A 504 -26.57 71.46 0.14
CA LEU A 504 -27.42 72.22 1.06
C LEU A 504 -26.84 72.22 2.48
N ALA A 505 -26.38 71.07 2.99
CA ALA A 505 -25.71 70.96 4.27
C ALA A 505 -24.38 71.75 4.30
N GLN A 506 -23.56 71.63 3.25
CA GLN A 506 -22.30 72.37 3.12
C GLN A 506 -22.52 73.89 3.09
N ARG A 507 -23.48 74.39 2.30
CA ARG A 507 -23.81 75.83 2.26
C ARG A 507 -24.23 76.35 3.63
N ARG A 508 -24.99 75.57 4.40
CA ARG A 508 -25.39 75.93 5.76
C ARG A 508 -24.20 75.95 6.73
N LEU A 509 -23.33 74.95 6.66
CA LEU A 509 -22.10 74.93 7.46
C LEU A 509 -21.17 76.10 7.15
N LEU A 510 -21.16 76.58 5.90
CA LEU A 510 -20.39 77.77 5.50
C LEU A 510 -20.99 79.09 6.03
N GLN A 511 -22.28 79.12 6.38
CA GLN A 511 -22.93 80.28 7.01
C GLN A 511 -22.63 80.40 8.50
N GLN A 512 -22.19 79.31 9.14
CA GLN A 512 -21.78 79.31 10.54
C GLN A 512 -20.28 79.64 10.70
N PRO A 513 -19.91 80.59 11.58
CA PRO A 513 -18.52 80.87 11.90
C PRO A 513 -17.77 79.61 12.35
N VAL A 514 -16.51 79.46 11.89
CA VAL A 514 -15.67 78.30 12.22
C VAL A 514 -15.53 78.10 13.72
N SER A 515 -15.46 79.19 14.50
CA SER A 515 -15.37 79.17 15.96
C SER A 515 -16.57 78.52 16.63
N LEU A 516 -17.79 78.81 16.16
CA LEU A 516 -19.01 78.21 16.67
C LEU A 516 -19.10 76.72 16.34
N ARG A 517 -18.70 76.34 15.12
CA ARG A 517 -18.66 74.92 14.71
C ARG A 517 -17.67 74.11 15.53
N LEU A 518 -16.46 74.64 15.76
CA LEU A 518 -15.46 74.01 16.61
C LEU A 518 -15.93 73.91 18.06
N LEU A 519 -16.63 74.93 18.57
CA LEU A 519 -17.21 74.89 19.91
C LEU A 519 -18.29 73.80 20.02
N GLU A 520 -19.25 73.76 19.09
CA GLU A 520 -20.28 72.71 19.05
C GLU A 520 -19.68 71.31 18.95
N GLN A 521 -18.61 71.15 18.16
CA GLN A 521 -17.90 69.88 18.04
C GLN A 521 -17.19 69.49 19.34
N ILE A 522 -16.52 70.44 20.01
CA ILE A 522 -15.87 70.20 21.30
C ILE A 522 -16.92 69.87 22.36
N GLU A 523 -18.04 70.57 22.39
CA GLU A 523 -19.16 70.32 23.31
C GLU A 523 -19.79 68.95 23.08
N SER A 524 -20.08 68.58 21.84
CA SER A 524 -20.67 67.29 21.50
C SER A 524 -19.75 66.11 21.80
N HIS A 525 -18.45 66.26 21.55
CA HIS A 525 -17.45 65.22 21.82
C HIS A 525 -17.15 65.11 23.31
N ALA A 526 -17.02 66.23 24.03
CA ALA A 526 -16.79 66.24 25.47
C ALA A 526 -18.00 65.77 26.30
N ALA A 527 -19.23 65.93 25.78
CA ALA A 527 -20.44 65.40 26.39
C ALA A 527 -20.45 63.87 26.51
N HIS A 528 -19.64 63.18 25.70
CA HIS A 528 -19.56 61.71 25.68
C HIS A 528 -18.50 61.16 26.65
N ASP A 529 -17.43 61.92 26.91
CA ASP A 529 -16.45 61.58 27.93
C ASP A 529 -17.00 61.92 29.33
N SER A 530 -16.58 61.14 30.33
CA SER A 530 -16.91 61.34 31.76
C SER A 530 -16.52 62.75 32.29
N VAL A 531 -15.79 63.50 31.47
CA VAL A 531 -15.36 64.88 31.66
C VAL A 531 -16.56 65.85 31.72
N SER A 532 -17.70 65.55 31.10
CA SER A 532 -18.87 66.45 31.08
C SER A 532 -19.63 66.60 32.41
N GLN A 533 -19.40 65.73 33.40
CA GLN A 533 -20.09 65.84 34.70
C GLN A 533 -19.64 67.04 35.53
N GLY A 534 -18.61 67.77 35.09
CA GLY A 534 -18.02 68.85 35.85
C GLY A 534 -17.26 68.36 37.08
N TYR A 535 -16.34 69.18 37.56
CA TYR A 535 -15.60 68.87 38.78
C TYR A 535 -16.25 69.59 39.95
N ARG A 536 -16.55 68.88 41.02
CA ARG A 536 -16.83 69.54 42.30
C ARG A 536 -15.53 70.16 42.77
N LEU A 537 -15.56 71.45 43.09
CA LEU A 537 -14.37 72.16 43.56
C LEU A 537 -13.74 71.45 44.77
N LEU A 538 -14.56 70.83 45.63
CA LEU A 538 -14.12 70.03 46.76
C LEU A 538 -13.19 68.86 46.39
N ASP A 539 -13.44 68.18 45.27
CA ASP A 539 -12.66 67.00 44.86
C ASP A 539 -11.25 67.41 44.36
N LEU A 540 -11.09 68.65 43.89
CA LEU A 540 -9.81 69.18 43.42
C LEU A 540 -8.94 69.76 44.54
N VAL A 541 -9.55 70.47 45.49
CA VAL A 541 -8.80 71.12 46.59
C VAL A 541 -8.64 70.18 47.79
N GLY A 542 -9.40 69.08 47.84
CA GLY A 542 -9.43 68.14 48.94
C GLY A 542 -10.12 68.70 50.18
N ASN A 543 -10.40 67.83 51.16
CA ASN A 543 -11.19 68.19 52.35
C ASN A 543 -10.58 69.33 53.18
N ASN A 544 -9.25 69.47 53.15
CA ASN A 544 -8.54 70.55 53.86
C ASN A 544 -8.58 71.90 53.11
N GLY A 545 -8.93 71.89 51.83
CA GLY A 545 -9.04 73.07 50.98
C GLY A 545 -10.13 74.05 51.40
N VAL A 546 -11.18 73.55 52.05
CA VAL A 546 -12.33 74.33 52.56
C VAL A 546 -11.89 75.34 53.62
N LEU A 547 -10.75 75.14 54.28
CA LEU A 547 -10.21 76.04 55.30
C LEU A 547 -9.40 77.20 54.72
N ILE A 548 -8.93 77.08 53.47
CA ILE A 548 -7.97 78.01 52.86
C ILE A 548 -8.65 78.86 51.79
N PHE A 549 -9.59 78.28 51.05
CA PHE A 549 -10.31 78.95 49.98
C PHE A 549 -11.75 79.25 50.42
N ALA A 550 -12.30 80.36 49.94
CA ALA A 550 -13.71 80.72 50.10
C ALA A 550 -14.24 81.17 48.74
N VAL A 551 -15.45 80.75 48.38
CA VAL A 551 -16.10 81.16 47.13
C VAL A 551 -17.19 82.18 47.45
N GLU A 552 -17.19 83.29 46.73
CA GLU A 552 -18.11 84.38 46.96
C GLU A 552 -19.54 83.95 46.54
N GLY A 553 -20.46 83.93 47.51
CA GLY A 553 -21.89 83.67 47.27
C GLY A 553 -22.33 82.20 47.18
N LYS A 554 -21.44 81.20 47.28
CA LYS A 554 -21.79 79.76 47.33
C LYS A 554 -20.85 78.96 48.23
N SER A 555 -21.34 77.87 48.83
CA SER A 555 -20.48 76.91 49.54
C SER A 555 -19.57 76.18 48.54
N ILE A 556 -18.31 75.93 48.90
CA ILE A 556 -17.35 75.16 48.06
C ILE A 556 -17.90 73.78 47.68
N GLN A 557 -18.80 73.22 48.50
CA GLN A 557 -19.44 71.93 48.27
C GLN A 557 -20.46 71.95 47.11
N GLU A 558 -21.01 73.13 46.79
CA GLU A 558 -22.05 73.32 45.77
C GLU A 558 -21.51 73.87 44.45
N VAL A 559 -20.22 74.21 44.40
CA VAL A 559 -19.58 74.75 43.21
C VAL A 559 -19.14 73.62 42.30
N LEU A 560 -19.89 73.43 41.22
CA LEU A 560 -19.54 72.59 40.08
C LEU A 560 -18.85 73.46 39.02
N ILE A 561 -17.61 73.13 38.69
CA ILE A 561 -16.91 73.70 37.55
C ILE A 561 -17.26 72.88 36.32
N GLY A 562 -17.79 73.52 35.28
CA GLY A 562 -18.08 72.86 34.00
C GLY A 562 -16.83 72.20 33.42
N GLY A 563 -16.91 70.92 33.10
CA GLY A 563 -15.77 70.10 32.64
C GLY A 563 -15.09 70.63 31.37
N LEU A 564 -15.88 71.23 30.48
CA LEU A 564 -15.42 71.87 29.24
C LEU A 564 -14.40 72.99 29.48
N TYR A 565 -14.53 73.75 30.57
CA TYR A 565 -13.63 74.85 30.91
C TYR A 565 -12.34 74.38 31.59
N THR A 566 -12.26 73.12 32.04
CA THR A 566 -11.15 72.61 32.87
C THR A 566 -10.14 71.74 32.14
N VAL A 567 -10.47 71.16 30.99
CA VAL A 567 -9.51 70.37 30.19
C VAL A 567 -8.32 71.22 29.70
N LEU A 568 -8.58 72.43 29.21
CA LEU A 568 -7.55 73.41 28.83
C LEU A 568 -6.73 73.90 30.03
N VAL A 569 -7.35 73.97 31.21
CA VAL A 569 -6.70 74.42 32.45
C VAL A 569 -5.83 73.32 33.05
N ARG A 570 -6.18 72.03 32.88
CA ARG A 570 -5.40 70.90 33.40
C ARG A 570 -4.03 70.77 32.72
N SER A 571 -3.92 71.05 31.41
CA SER A 571 -2.63 71.06 30.71
C SER A 571 -1.75 72.22 31.17
N ALA A 572 -2.34 73.38 31.48
CA ALA A 572 -1.64 74.53 32.06
C ALA A 572 -1.18 74.28 33.51
N ILE A 573 -2.03 73.66 34.34
CA ILE A 573 -1.73 73.40 35.77
C ILE A 573 -0.69 72.30 35.96
N LEU A 574 -0.64 71.27 35.10
CA LEU A 574 0.37 70.21 35.20
C LEU A 574 1.77 70.69 34.77
N HIS A 575 1.87 71.67 33.86
CA HIS A 575 3.15 72.26 33.45
C HIS A 575 3.68 73.34 34.41
N SER A 576 2.84 73.96 35.24
CA SER A 576 3.22 75.08 36.11
C SER A 576 3.52 74.68 37.57
N SER A 577 3.76 73.40 37.86
CA SER A 577 4.10 72.90 39.21
C SER A 577 5.52 73.24 39.68
N ARG A 578 6.24 74.12 38.97
CA ARG A 578 7.38 74.87 39.48
C ARG A 578 7.33 76.28 38.88
N VAL A 579 7.24 77.32 39.74
CA VAL A 579 7.63 78.74 39.50
C VAL A 579 6.53 79.83 39.45
N PHE A 580 5.24 79.59 39.23
CA PHE A 580 4.29 80.73 39.05
C PHE A 580 3.28 80.95 40.20
N TRP A 581 3.78 81.34 41.38
CA TRP A 581 2.95 81.89 42.47
C TRP A 581 3.63 83.12 43.07
N ILE A 582 3.52 84.26 42.40
CA ILE A 582 3.66 85.66 42.88
C ILE A 582 3.44 86.50 41.59
N ASP A 583 2.23 87.05 41.37
CA ASP A 583 2.04 88.38 40.71
C ASP A 583 0.60 88.73 40.28
N CYS A 584 -0.36 87.81 40.21
CA CYS A 584 -1.71 88.15 39.70
C CYS A 584 -2.72 88.69 40.73
N TRP A 585 -2.29 89.39 41.79
CA TRP A 585 -3.20 90.00 42.78
C TRP A 585 -2.89 91.47 43.12
N LYS A 586 -2.42 92.26 42.15
CA LYS A 586 -2.49 93.73 42.22
C LYS A 586 -2.75 94.34 40.85
N LYS A 587 -4.02 94.68 40.60
CA LYS A 587 -4.50 95.96 40.02
C LYS A 587 -5.95 95.80 39.50
N THR A 588 -6.92 96.09 40.37
CA THR A 588 -7.99 97.01 39.97
C THR A 588 -7.43 98.43 40.05
N PRO A 589 -7.86 99.34 39.15
CA PRO A 589 -8.93 100.26 39.56
C PRO A 589 -9.93 100.65 38.44
N VAL A 590 -11.21 100.79 38.89
CA VAL A 590 -12.17 101.89 38.62
C VAL A 590 -12.58 102.12 37.14
N PHE A 591 -13.85 102.02 36.73
CA PHE A 591 -15.13 102.41 37.34
C PHE A 591 -16.17 101.30 37.43
#